data_AF-A0AAW7XTR3-F1
#
_entry.id   AF-A0AAW7XTR3-F1
#
_cell.length_a   1.000
_cell.length_b   1.000
_cell.length_c   1.000
_cell.angle_alpha   90.00
_cell.angle_beta   90.00
_cell.angle_gamma   90.00
#
_symmetry.space_group_name_H-M   'P 1'
#
loop_
_entity.id
_entity.type
_entity.pdbx_description
1 polymer ?
#
loop_
_entity_poly.entity_id
_entity_poly.type
_entity_poly.pdbx_seq_one_letter_code
_entity_poly.pdbx_strand_id
1 'polypeptide(L)'
;MLRRIWVLWIAVLLWPLGLWADPLSLLRPSGQGWDLERQPLVISLPQPLVGKAPVAGSAFGPSLFAGRAEGSFFEPLPPRPEARVRIRGMARVPVDIALVRAMIGRAESPRDGYDAVQHGAKRKPRKKPTQMSLGEIFAWIDATPGQPHAIGFYQFIPSTLARLVTELDLGPEVIFTPAVQDDLANILLADAGIFELRAGQITRHQFMNNLAKIWAGLPTSSGKSHYHGYAGNKATVTWAEFDREMARAFPS
;
A
#
# COMPACT_ATOMS: atom_id res chain seq x y z
N MET A 1 64.43 -26.81 6.08
CA MET A 1 63.71 -26.43 4.84
C MET A 1 62.24 -26.74 5.02
N LEU A 2 61.42 -25.69 5.13
CA LEU A 2 60.01 -25.73 5.54
C LEU A 2 59.12 -26.12 4.33
N ARG A 3 58.44 -27.27 4.38
CA ARG A 3 57.49 -27.69 3.33
C ARG A 3 56.12 -27.03 3.58
N ARG A 4 55.75 -26.08 2.71
CA ARG A 4 54.43 -25.47 2.64
C ARG A 4 53.40 -26.50 2.18
N ILE A 5 52.39 -26.78 3.00
CA ILE A 5 51.20 -27.54 2.64
C ILE A 5 50.17 -26.53 2.11
N TRP A 6 49.76 -26.68 0.84
CA TRP A 6 48.61 -25.99 0.27
C TRP A 6 47.36 -26.85 0.52
N VAL A 7 46.43 -26.36 1.34
CA VAL A 7 45.09 -26.96 1.47
C VAL A 7 44.13 -26.10 0.64
N LEU A 8 43.68 -26.65 -0.49
CA LEU A 8 42.58 -26.13 -1.29
C LEU A 8 41.26 -26.43 -0.56
N TRP A 9 40.58 -25.40 -0.06
CA TRP A 9 39.19 -25.51 0.38
C TRP A 9 38.27 -25.31 -0.82
N ILE A 10 37.77 -26.42 -1.37
CA ILE A 10 36.63 -26.40 -2.30
C ILE A 10 35.37 -26.37 -1.45
N ALA A 11 34.80 -25.18 -1.25
CA ALA A 11 33.46 -25.04 -0.71
C ALA A 11 32.44 -25.22 -1.85
N VAL A 12 31.85 -26.40 -1.94
CA VAL A 12 30.68 -26.65 -2.79
C VAL A 12 29.48 -25.95 -2.13
N LEU A 13 29.11 -24.77 -2.64
CA LEU A 13 27.87 -24.08 -2.28
C LEU A 13 26.72 -24.74 -3.04
N LEU A 14 26.08 -25.71 -2.39
CA LEU A 14 24.76 -26.21 -2.79
C LEU A 14 23.73 -25.13 -2.49
N TRP A 15 23.37 -24.38 -3.54
CA TRP A 15 22.24 -23.46 -3.55
C TRP A 15 20.94 -24.26 -3.48
N PRO A 16 20.07 -24.08 -2.47
CA PRO A 16 18.75 -24.68 -2.55
C PRO A 16 17.96 -23.91 -3.61
N LEU A 17 17.53 -24.63 -4.65
CA LEU A 17 16.45 -24.25 -5.54
C LEU A 17 15.19 -24.02 -4.68
N GLY A 18 15.07 -22.81 -4.15
CA GLY A 18 13.82 -22.32 -3.58
C GLY A 18 12.84 -22.14 -4.72
N LEU A 19 11.85 -23.02 -4.80
CA LEU A 19 10.61 -22.77 -5.53
C LEU A 19 9.95 -21.55 -4.89
N TRP A 20 9.97 -20.41 -5.59
CA TRP A 20 9.20 -19.24 -5.19
C TRP A 20 7.74 -19.56 -5.53
N ALA A 21 7.00 -20.02 -4.53
CA ALA A 21 5.55 -20.04 -4.59
C ALA A 21 5.06 -18.59 -4.50
N ASP A 22 4.38 -18.14 -5.55
CA ASP A 22 3.64 -16.89 -5.56
C ASP A 22 2.64 -16.87 -4.38
N PRO A 23 2.56 -15.78 -3.60
CA PRO A 23 1.39 -15.60 -2.75
C PRO A 23 0.19 -15.39 -3.69
N LEU A 24 -0.63 -16.41 -3.77
CA LEU A 24 -1.97 -16.41 -4.36
C LEU A 24 -2.74 -15.17 -3.85
N SER A 25 -2.68 -14.09 -4.62
CA SER A 25 -3.73 -13.08 -4.59
C SER A 25 -4.96 -13.71 -5.23
N LEU A 26 -5.93 -14.06 -4.40
CA LEU A 26 -7.28 -14.42 -4.84
C LEU A 26 -7.93 -13.18 -5.46
N LEU A 27 -7.62 -12.97 -6.73
CA LEU A 27 -8.36 -12.26 -7.80
C LEU A 27 -7.34 -11.90 -8.89
N ARG A 28 -7.05 -12.88 -9.76
CA ARG A 28 -6.41 -12.64 -11.06
C ARG A 28 -7.01 -13.58 -12.09
N PRO A 29 -7.58 -13.08 -13.19
CA PRO A 29 -7.42 -13.66 -14.49
C PRO A 29 -6.16 -13.04 -15.12
N SER A 30 -5.25 -13.92 -15.52
CA SER A 30 -4.02 -13.61 -16.23
C SER A 30 -4.32 -13.22 -17.68
N GLY A 31 -3.70 -12.12 -18.12
CA GLY A 31 -3.41 -11.85 -19.52
C GLY A 31 -4.47 -11.03 -20.25
N GLN A 32 -4.23 -9.73 -20.40
CA GLN A 32 -4.48 -8.93 -21.61
C GLN A 32 -4.04 -7.48 -21.34
N GLY A 33 -3.64 -6.81 -22.41
CA GLY A 33 -3.19 -5.43 -22.40
C GLY A 33 -4.27 -4.46 -21.90
N TRP A 34 -3.87 -3.21 -21.75
CA TRP A 34 -4.69 -2.09 -21.31
C TRP A 34 -5.82 -1.76 -22.28
N ASP A 35 -6.79 -2.64 -22.50
CA ASP A 35 -7.95 -2.33 -23.35
C ASP A 35 -9.07 -1.68 -22.54
N LEU A 36 -9.14 -0.35 -22.64
CA LEU A 36 -10.25 0.48 -22.16
C LEU A 36 -11.43 0.41 -23.16
N GLU A 37 -12.19 -0.69 -23.14
CA GLU A 37 -13.49 -0.74 -23.80
C GLU A 37 -14.60 -1.12 -22.82
N ARG A 38 -15.55 -0.19 -22.67
CA ARG A 38 -16.78 -0.35 -21.89
C ARG A 38 -17.66 -1.37 -22.59
N GLN A 39 -17.97 -2.49 -21.94
CA GLN A 39 -19.08 -3.35 -22.35
C GLN A 39 -20.09 -3.53 -21.20
N PRO A 40 -21.40 -3.39 -21.47
CA PRO A 40 -22.45 -3.56 -20.46
C PRO A 40 -22.67 -5.04 -20.14
N LEU A 41 -22.66 -5.37 -18.84
CA LEU A 41 -23.06 -6.69 -18.33
C LEU A 41 -24.59 -6.85 -18.43
N VAL A 42 -25.04 -7.57 -19.46
CA VAL A 42 -26.38 -8.19 -19.46
C VAL A 42 -26.31 -9.44 -18.61
N ILE A 43 -26.90 -9.40 -17.41
CA ILE A 43 -27.06 -10.56 -16.54
C ILE A 43 -28.41 -11.20 -16.85
N SER A 44 -28.39 -12.39 -17.47
CA SER A 44 -29.56 -13.27 -17.56
C SER A 44 -29.67 -14.11 -16.29
N LEU A 45 -30.65 -13.84 -15.44
CA LEU A 45 -30.97 -14.66 -14.26
C LEU A 45 -32.03 -15.73 -14.61
N PRO A 46 -31.92 -16.98 -14.12
CA PRO A 46 -33.02 -17.93 -14.16
C PRO A 46 -34.04 -17.66 -13.02
N GLN A 47 -35.34 -17.76 -13.35
CA GLN A 47 -36.44 -17.58 -12.40
C GLN A 47 -36.64 -18.80 -11.46
N PRO A 48 -37.10 -18.62 -10.20
CA PRO A 48 -37.45 -19.72 -9.32
C PRO A 48 -38.95 -20.11 -9.43
N LEU A 49 -39.22 -21.42 -9.40
CA LEU A 49 -40.56 -22.00 -9.24
C LEU A 49 -40.95 -22.06 -7.75
N VAL A 50 -42.15 -21.58 -7.43
CA VAL A 50 -42.76 -21.54 -6.10
C VAL A 50 -43.43 -22.88 -5.75
N GLY A 51 -43.32 -23.32 -4.48
CA GLY A 51 -44.13 -24.42 -3.93
C GLY A 51 -44.07 -24.59 -2.39
N LYS A 52 -45.12 -24.07 -1.71
CA LYS A 52 -45.80 -24.47 -0.44
C LYS A 52 -45.03 -24.90 0.84
N ALA A 53 -45.41 -24.24 1.96
CA ALA A 53 -45.09 -24.49 3.39
C ALA A 53 -46.05 -25.52 4.08
N PRO A 54 -46.17 -25.70 5.43
CA PRO A 54 -45.35 -25.27 6.61
C PRO A 54 -45.15 -26.34 7.73
N VAL A 55 -44.20 -26.19 8.67
CA VAL A 55 -44.32 -26.70 10.08
C VAL A 55 -43.47 -25.86 11.05
N ALA A 56 -44.06 -25.51 12.21
CA ALA A 56 -43.46 -24.78 13.31
C ALA A 56 -42.48 -25.62 14.16
N GLY A 57 -41.41 -24.99 14.65
CA GLY A 57 -40.48 -25.57 15.62
C GLY A 57 -39.48 -24.53 16.11
N SER A 58 -39.66 -24.10 17.35
CA SER A 58 -38.71 -23.26 18.10
C SER A 58 -37.36 -23.96 18.21
N ALA A 59 -36.30 -23.32 17.71
CA ALA A 59 -34.94 -23.56 18.16
C ALA A 59 -34.14 -22.26 18.03
N PHE A 60 -34.04 -21.53 19.14
CA PHE A 60 -32.91 -20.65 19.39
C PHE A 60 -31.64 -21.50 19.34
N GLY A 61 -30.87 -21.39 18.25
CA GLY A 61 -29.50 -21.89 18.21
C GLY A 61 -28.58 -21.01 19.07
N PRO A 62 -27.41 -21.51 19.51
CA PRO A 62 -26.45 -20.73 20.28
C PRO A 62 -25.70 -19.77 19.34
N SER A 63 -26.42 -18.77 18.84
CA SER A 63 -25.82 -17.66 18.10
C SER A 63 -25.63 -16.50 19.06
N LEU A 64 -24.37 -16.14 19.31
CA LEU A 64 -23.93 -14.92 20.02
C LEU A 64 -24.35 -13.61 19.30
N PHE A 65 -25.23 -13.70 18.30
CA PHE A 65 -25.65 -12.62 17.42
C PHE A 65 -27.16 -12.34 17.50
N ALA A 66 -27.92 -13.08 18.30
CA ALA A 66 -29.32 -12.77 18.52
C ALA A 66 -29.46 -11.58 19.50
N GLY A 67 -29.75 -10.39 18.98
CA GLY A 67 -30.28 -9.27 19.78
C GLY A 67 -29.43 -8.01 19.94
N ARG A 68 -28.34 -7.82 19.17
CA ARG A 68 -27.60 -6.54 19.13
C ARG A 68 -27.86 -5.83 17.81
N ALA A 69 -28.67 -4.77 17.84
CA ALA A 69 -29.01 -3.96 16.67
C ALA A 69 -28.00 -2.84 16.37
N GLU A 70 -26.90 -2.73 17.14
CA GLU A 70 -25.86 -1.72 16.91
C GLU A 70 -24.47 -2.36 16.93
N GLY A 71 -23.69 -2.15 15.87
CA GLY A 71 -22.31 -2.67 15.72
C GLY A 71 -22.18 -4.01 15.00
N SER A 72 -23.00 -4.28 13.98
CA SER A 72 -22.92 -5.50 13.17
C SER A 72 -21.62 -5.55 12.35
N PHE A 73 -21.04 -6.74 12.16
CA PHE A 73 -19.90 -7.00 11.25
C PHE A 73 -20.15 -6.58 9.79
N PHE A 74 -21.40 -6.25 9.46
CA PHE A 74 -21.88 -5.80 8.17
C PHE A 74 -22.25 -4.31 8.14
N GLU A 75 -21.96 -3.55 9.19
CA GLU A 75 -22.02 -2.09 9.14
C GLU A 75 -21.05 -1.62 8.04
N PRO A 76 -21.55 -0.97 6.97
CA PRO A 76 -20.66 -0.39 5.97
C PRO A 76 -19.77 0.61 6.69
N LEU A 77 -18.45 0.39 6.68
CA LEU A 77 -17.50 1.44 7.05
C LEU A 77 -17.92 2.71 6.29
N PRO A 78 -18.03 3.87 6.97
CA PRO A 78 -18.48 5.08 6.31
C PRO A 78 -17.63 5.36 5.06
N PRO A 79 -18.27 5.87 3.98
CA PRO A 79 -17.69 5.86 2.65
C PRO A 79 -16.37 6.64 2.56
N ARG A 80 -15.28 5.90 2.32
CA ARG A 80 -13.95 6.37 1.89
C ARG A 80 -13.92 7.29 0.63
N PRO A 81 -14.92 7.29 -0.28
CA PRO A 81 -14.99 8.21 -1.43
C PRO A 81 -15.04 9.70 -1.09
N GLU A 82 -15.77 10.14 -0.06
CA GLU A 82 -15.88 11.57 0.26
C GLU A 82 -14.55 12.16 0.77
N ALA A 83 -13.83 11.39 1.57
CA ALA A 83 -12.49 11.71 2.05
C ALA A 83 -11.51 11.99 0.91
N ARG A 84 -11.55 11.17 -0.15
CA ARG A 84 -10.69 11.30 -1.34
C ARG A 84 -11.04 12.55 -2.15
N VAL A 85 -12.32 12.86 -2.30
CA VAL A 85 -12.80 14.10 -2.93
C VAL A 85 -12.37 15.34 -2.13
N ARG A 86 -12.43 15.29 -0.79
CA ARG A 86 -11.97 16.40 0.06
C ARG A 86 -10.48 16.68 -0.12
N ILE A 87 -9.66 15.64 -0.25
CA ILE A 87 -8.22 15.78 -0.53
C ILE A 87 -8.00 16.45 -1.89
N ARG A 88 -8.69 15.97 -2.93
CA ARG A 88 -8.62 16.56 -4.28
C ARG A 88 -9.04 18.03 -4.31
N GLY A 89 -9.93 18.44 -3.39
CA GLY A 89 -10.43 19.81 -3.27
C GLY A 89 -9.64 20.75 -2.35
N MET A 90 -8.53 20.32 -1.75
CA MET A 90 -7.77 21.13 -0.79
C MET A 90 -6.86 22.16 -1.49
N ALA A 91 -7.30 23.42 -1.54
CA ALA A 91 -6.55 24.54 -2.14
C ALA A 91 -5.23 24.89 -1.40
N ARG A 92 -5.10 24.52 -0.12
CA ARG A 92 -3.86 24.65 0.65
C ARG A 92 -3.71 23.41 1.52
N VAL A 93 -2.57 22.72 1.39
CA VAL A 93 -2.31 21.53 2.20
C VAL A 93 -2.13 21.95 3.66
N PRO A 94 -2.92 21.39 4.59
CA PRO A 94 -2.76 21.60 6.02
C PRO A 94 -1.34 21.24 6.51
N VAL A 95 -0.84 21.98 7.49
CA VAL A 95 0.53 21.84 7.99
C VAL A 95 0.78 20.43 8.55
N ASP A 96 -0.20 19.84 9.23
CA ASP A 96 -0.15 18.47 9.73
C ASP A 96 0.08 17.45 8.61
N ILE A 97 -0.62 17.56 7.48
CA ILE A 97 -0.42 16.70 6.30
C ILE A 97 0.99 16.84 5.73
N ALA A 98 1.50 18.07 5.64
CA ALA A 98 2.86 18.31 5.17
C ALA A 98 3.92 17.70 6.10
N LEU A 99 3.72 17.78 7.41
CA LEU A 99 4.61 17.17 8.41
C LEU A 99 4.61 15.64 8.32
N VAL A 100 3.43 15.02 8.24
CA VAL A 100 3.29 13.56 8.10
C VAL A 100 3.96 13.08 6.82
N ARG A 101 3.71 13.73 5.67
CA ARG A 101 4.35 13.40 4.40
C ARG A 101 5.87 13.50 4.45
N ALA A 102 6.40 14.60 4.98
CA ALA A 102 7.84 14.78 5.11
C ALA A 102 8.48 13.69 5.98
N MET A 103 7.79 13.25 7.04
CA MET A 103 8.25 12.18 7.91
C MET A 103 8.21 10.82 7.20
N ILE A 104 7.14 10.49 6.47
CA ILE A 104 7.05 9.27 5.67
C ILE A 104 8.15 9.22 4.63
N GLY A 105 8.30 10.29 3.83
CA GLY A 105 9.29 10.33 2.77
C GLY A 105 10.72 10.26 3.30
N ARG A 106 11.03 10.82 4.48
CA ARG A 106 12.33 10.63 5.12
C ARG A 106 12.57 9.18 5.56
N ALA A 107 11.54 8.47 6.02
CA ALA A 107 11.65 7.08 6.39
C ALA A 107 11.87 6.18 5.16
N GLU A 108 11.17 6.46 4.06
CA GLU A 108 11.19 5.64 2.84
C GLU A 108 12.33 5.99 1.88
N SER A 109 12.71 7.26 1.78
CA SER A 109 13.61 7.76 0.74
C SER A 109 14.49 8.92 1.24
N PRO A 110 15.34 8.70 2.26
CA PRO A 110 16.10 9.76 2.93
C PRO A 110 17.13 10.46 2.04
N ARG A 111 17.60 9.82 0.96
CA ARG A 111 18.68 10.34 0.10
C ARG A 111 18.16 11.00 -1.17
N ASP A 112 17.37 10.25 -1.93
CA ASP A 112 17.01 10.61 -3.30
C ASP A 112 15.63 11.32 -3.37
N GLY A 113 14.90 11.40 -2.26
CA GLY A 113 13.65 12.16 -2.17
C GLY A 113 12.61 11.72 -3.21
N TYR A 114 11.99 12.69 -3.88
CA TYR A 114 11.02 12.46 -4.97
C TYR A 114 11.60 11.75 -6.21
N ASP A 115 12.92 11.67 -6.33
CA ASP A 115 13.60 10.97 -7.41
C ASP A 115 14.11 9.58 -7.01
N ALA A 116 13.70 9.08 -5.85
CA ALA A 116 14.12 7.79 -5.37
C ALA A 116 13.64 6.64 -6.27
N VAL A 117 14.53 5.69 -6.49
CA VAL A 117 14.25 4.40 -7.13
C VAL A 117 14.84 3.33 -6.24
N GLN A 118 14.07 2.28 -5.97
CA GLN A 118 14.47 1.20 -5.09
C GLN A 118 15.86 0.66 -5.47
N HIS A 119 16.75 0.52 -4.48
CA HIS A 119 18.18 0.26 -4.72
C HIS A 119 18.50 -1.10 -5.36
N GLY A 120 17.64 -2.10 -5.16
CA GLY A 120 17.70 -3.42 -5.80
C GLY A 120 17.21 -3.45 -7.25
N ALA A 121 16.69 -2.34 -7.80
CA ALA A 121 16.34 -2.25 -9.21
C ALA A 121 17.62 -2.30 -10.08
N LYS A 122 17.84 -3.41 -10.78
CA LYS A 122 19.03 -3.61 -11.63
C LYS A 122 19.02 -2.69 -12.85
N ARG A 123 17.85 -2.51 -13.47
CA ARG A 123 17.65 -1.62 -14.61
C ARG A 123 16.89 -0.39 -14.15
N LYS A 124 17.60 0.73 -13.98
CA LYS A 124 17.00 2.01 -13.57
C LYS A 124 16.29 2.70 -14.75
N PRO A 125 15.30 3.57 -14.47
CA PRO A 125 14.69 4.39 -15.51
C PRO A 125 15.73 5.34 -16.14
N ARG A 126 15.49 5.75 -17.38
CA ARG A 126 16.40 6.64 -18.13
C ARG A 126 16.37 8.08 -17.65
N LYS A 127 15.26 8.50 -17.05
CA LYS A 127 15.03 9.83 -16.49
C LYS A 127 14.86 9.70 -14.97
N LYS A 128 15.02 10.81 -14.27
CA LYS A 128 14.64 10.87 -12.86
C LYS A 128 13.12 10.75 -12.73
N PRO A 129 12.59 10.11 -11.67
CA PRO A 129 11.15 9.96 -11.48
C PRO A 129 10.33 11.24 -11.66
N THR A 130 10.79 12.38 -11.12
CA THR A 130 10.08 13.67 -11.26
C THR A 130 10.03 14.25 -12.68
N GLN A 131 10.77 13.64 -13.61
CA GLN A 131 10.86 14.03 -15.02
C GLN A 131 10.19 13.01 -15.96
N MET A 132 9.61 11.94 -15.40
CA MET A 132 8.90 10.91 -16.15
C MET A 132 7.40 11.19 -16.13
N SER A 133 6.74 10.89 -17.24
CA SER A 133 5.29 10.70 -17.24
C SER A 133 4.90 9.38 -16.56
N LEU A 134 3.67 9.28 -16.08
CA LEU A 134 3.13 8.03 -15.53
C LEU A 134 3.24 6.88 -16.55
N GLY A 135 2.97 7.15 -17.83
CA GLY A 135 3.13 6.19 -18.91
C GLY A 135 4.58 5.71 -19.07
N GLU A 136 5.56 6.60 -18.97
CA GLU A 136 6.98 6.22 -18.99
C GLU A 136 7.36 5.36 -17.78
N ILE A 137 6.77 5.61 -16.60
CA ILE A 137 7.01 4.79 -15.40
C ILE A 137 6.45 3.39 -15.61
N PHE A 138 5.20 3.25 -16.06
CA PHE A 138 4.60 1.95 -16.32
C PHE A 138 5.33 1.20 -17.45
N ALA A 139 5.74 1.88 -18.52
CA ALA A 139 6.56 1.27 -19.56
C ALA A 139 7.91 0.76 -19.03
N TRP A 140 8.56 1.49 -18.11
CA TRP A 140 9.77 1.02 -17.45
C TRP A 140 9.53 -0.23 -16.59
N ILE A 141 8.42 -0.27 -15.85
CA ILE A 141 8.01 -1.43 -15.05
C ILE A 141 7.84 -2.66 -15.95
N ASP A 142 7.06 -2.54 -17.02
CA ASP A 142 6.75 -3.63 -17.95
C ASP A 142 8.00 -4.14 -18.69
N ALA A 143 8.91 -3.24 -19.06
CA ALA A 143 10.16 -3.59 -19.75
C ALA A 143 11.20 -4.26 -18.83
N THR A 144 10.98 -4.27 -17.52
CA THR A 144 11.94 -4.79 -16.54
C THR A 144 11.30 -5.77 -15.55
N PRO A 145 10.73 -6.89 -16.01
CA PRO A 145 10.04 -7.83 -15.13
C PRO A 145 11.00 -8.49 -14.12
N GLY A 146 10.48 -8.81 -12.93
CA GLY A 146 11.20 -9.58 -11.91
C GLY A 146 12.20 -8.79 -11.05
N GLN A 147 12.28 -7.47 -11.20
CA GLN A 147 13.01 -6.60 -10.27
C GLN A 147 12.03 -5.82 -9.38
N PRO A 148 12.48 -5.26 -8.24
CA PRO A 148 11.68 -4.30 -7.47
C PRO A 148 11.54 -2.96 -8.20
N HIS A 149 10.36 -2.35 -8.10
CA HIS A 149 10.02 -1.08 -8.78
C HIS A 149 9.45 0.00 -7.86
N ALA A 150 9.72 -0.07 -6.55
CA ALA A 150 9.31 1.03 -5.68
C ALA A 150 9.97 2.34 -6.13
N ILE A 151 9.17 3.39 -6.26
CA ILE A 151 9.57 4.65 -6.90
C ILE A 151 9.02 5.87 -6.15
N GLY A 152 9.76 6.97 -6.21
CA GLY A 152 9.39 8.26 -5.63
C GLY A 152 9.62 8.34 -4.13
N PHE A 153 9.28 9.51 -3.57
CA PHE A 153 9.56 9.84 -2.16
C PHE A 153 8.85 8.89 -1.19
N TYR A 154 7.70 8.37 -1.60
CA TYR A 154 6.85 7.49 -0.82
C TYR A 154 6.99 6.01 -1.19
N GLN A 155 7.99 5.64 -2.03
CA GLN A 155 8.29 4.27 -2.46
C GLN A 155 7.07 3.49 -2.96
N PHE A 156 6.29 4.08 -3.88
CA PHE A 156 5.10 3.43 -4.43
C PHE A 156 5.45 2.16 -5.20
N ILE A 157 4.89 1.02 -4.79
CA ILE A 157 4.99 -0.23 -5.56
C ILE A 157 4.02 -0.22 -6.75
N PRO A 158 4.26 -0.98 -7.84
CA PRO A 158 3.49 -0.91 -9.08
C PRO A 158 1.96 -1.04 -8.91
N SER A 159 1.51 -2.01 -8.12
CA SER A 159 0.08 -2.25 -7.90
C SER A 159 -0.59 -1.11 -7.14
N THR A 160 0.12 -0.50 -6.20
CA THR A 160 -0.38 0.66 -5.44
C THR A 160 -0.41 1.89 -6.34
N LEU A 161 0.65 2.15 -7.10
CA LEU A 161 0.70 3.26 -8.04
C LEU A 161 -0.43 3.18 -9.07
N ALA A 162 -0.63 2.01 -9.69
CA ALA A 162 -1.70 1.79 -10.67
C ALA A 162 -3.09 2.09 -10.07
N ARG A 163 -3.38 1.58 -8.86
CA ARG A 163 -4.65 1.87 -8.17
C ARG A 163 -4.84 3.37 -7.95
N LEU A 164 -3.83 4.06 -7.44
CA LEU A 164 -3.92 5.48 -7.09
C LEU A 164 -4.06 6.38 -8.34
N VAL A 165 -3.36 6.04 -9.43
CA VAL A 165 -3.48 6.73 -10.72
C VAL A 165 -4.90 6.62 -11.28
N THR A 166 -5.48 5.42 -11.25
CA THR A 166 -6.89 5.21 -11.64
C THR A 166 -7.85 5.98 -10.75
N GLU A 167 -7.59 6.01 -9.44
CA GLU A 167 -8.45 6.67 -8.47
C GLU A 167 -8.48 8.20 -8.61
N LEU A 168 -7.35 8.81 -9.00
CA LEU A 168 -7.25 10.24 -9.29
C LEU A 168 -7.62 10.59 -10.74
N ASP A 169 -7.92 9.60 -11.58
CA ASP A 169 -8.20 9.78 -13.00
C ASP A 169 -7.04 10.50 -13.73
N LEU A 170 -5.81 10.06 -13.45
CA LEU A 170 -4.60 10.64 -14.05
C LEU A 170 -4.25 9.90 -15.34
N GLY A 171 -4.09 10.66 -16.43
CA GLY A 171 -3.66 10.14 -17.73
C GLY A 171 -2.18 9.75 -17.78
N PRO A 172 -1.78 8.91 -18.75
CA PRO A 172 -0.40 8.46 -18.91
C PRO A 172 0.58 9.60 -19.22
N GLU A 173 0.13 10.72 -19.75
CA GLU A 173 0.92 11.92 -20.06
C GLU A 173 1.29 12.76 -18.82
N VAL A 174 0.62 12.54 -17.69
CA VAL A 174 0.85 13.30 -16.46
C VAL A 174 2.27 13.05 -15.96
N ILE A 175 3.01 14.15 -15.72
CA ILE A 175 4.37 14.09 -15.17
C ILE A 175 4.31 13.77 -13.68
N PHE A 176 5.13 12.81 -13.23
CA PHE A 176 5.22 12.32 -11.86
C PHE A 176 5.98 13.28 -10.92
N THR A 177 5.58 14.55 -10.99
CA THR A 177 6.12 15.66 -10.20
C THR A 177 5.97 15.42 -8.69
N PRO A 178 6.71 16.16 -7.84
CA PRO A 178 6.51 16.11 -6.40
C PRO A 178 5.06 16.32 -5.97
N ALA A 179 4.33 17.23 -6.64
CA ALA A 179 2.91 17.48 -6.35
C ALA A 179 2.03 16.27 -6.66
N VAL A 180 2.28 15.58 -7.79
CA VAL A 180 1.54 14.35 -8.12
C VAL A 180 1.85 13.24 -7.11
N GLN A 181 3.10 13.06 -6.72
CA GLN A 181 3.48 12.09 -5.67
C GLN A 181 2.79 12.40 -4.34
N ASP A 182 2.72 13.68 -3.99
CA ASP A 182 2.03 14.18 -2.80
C ASP A 182 0.54 13.89 -2.82
N ASP A 183 -0.14 14.10 -3.95
CA ASP A 183 -1.57 13.83 -4.10
C ASP A 183 -1.89 12.33 -3.98
N LEU A 184 -1.04 11.49 -4.58
CA LEU A 184 -1.13 10.04 -4.43
C LEU A 184 -0.92 9.60 -2.98
N ALA A 185 0.05 10.20 -2.27
CA ALA A 185 0.30 9.93 -0.85
C ALA A 185 -0.87 10.38 0.03
N ASN A 186 -1.52 11.49 -0.30
CA ASN A 186 -2.67 11.98 0.46
C ASN A 186 -3.82 10.96 0.47
N ILE A 187 -4.08 10.26 -0.64
CA ILE A 187 -5.05 9.15 -0.66
C ILE A 187 -4.66 8.06 0.35
N LEU A 188 -3.38 7.70 0.42
CA LEU A 188 -2.92 6.69 1.37
C LEU A 188 -3.04 7.16 2.83
N LEU A 189 -2.89 8.46 3.09
CA LEU A 189 -3.18 9.04 4.41
C LEU A 189 -4.67 8.96 4.77
N ALA A 190 -5.56 9.15 3.80
CA ALA A 190 -6.99 8.90 3.98
C ALA A 190 -7.25 7.43 4.28
N ASP A 191 -6.64 6.51 3.51
CA ASP A 191 -6.77 5.07 3.73
C ASP A 191 -6.27 4.65 5.14
N ALA A 192 -5.27 5.35 5.69
CA ALA A 192 -4.74 5.13 7.04
C ALA A 192 -5.60 5.70 8.18
N GLY A 193 -6.56 6.58 7.87
CA GLY A 193 -7.54 7.09 8.83
C GLY A 193 -7.28 8.52 9.33
N ILE A 194 -6.70 9.40 8.51
CA ILE A 194 -6.39 10.77 8.95
C ILE A 194 -7.64 11.60 9.28
N PHE A 195 -8.78 11.28 8.66
CA PHE A 195 -10.05 11.97 8.95
C PHE A 195 -10.63 11.52 10.28
N GLU A 196 -10.55 10.23 10.55
CA GLU A 196 -10.93 9.58 11.80
C GLU A 196 -10.05 10.09 12.95
N LEU A 197 -8.75 10.29 12.70
CA LEU A 197 -7.86 10.91 13.67
C LEU A 197 -8.30 12.35 14.00
N ARG A 198 -8.57 13.16 12.97
CA ARG A 198 -9.03 14.54 13.14
C ARG A 198 -10.41 14.65 13.79
N ALA A 199 -11.26 13.65 13.59
CA ALA A 199 -12.57 13.54 14.24
C ALA A 199 -12.48 12.96 15.67
N GLY A 200 -11.29 12.59 16.15
CA GLY A 200 -11.11 11.97 17.47
C GLY A 200 -11.62 10.53 17.56
N GLN A 201 -11.91 9.90 16.43
CA GLN A 201 -12.44 8.52 16.35
C GLN A 201 -11.33 7.47 16.46
N ILE A 202 -10.11 7.80 16.08
CA ILE A 202 -8.92 6.99 16.34
C ILE A 202 -7.85 7.80 17.05
N THR A 203 -7.04 7.14 17.86
CA THR A 203 -5.91 7.76 18.54
C THR A 203 -4.75 7.99 17.57
N ARG A 204 -3.87 8.92 17.92
CA ARG A 204 -2.60 9.16 17.19
C ARG A 204 -1.77 7.89 17.02
N HIS A 205 -1.68 7.05 18.06
CA HIS A 205 -0.95 5.78 17.98
C HIS A 205 -1.65 4.73 17.10
N GLN A 206 -2.98 4.73 17.05
CA GLN A 206 -3.71 3.87 16.10
C GLN A 206 -3.44 4.31 14.65
N PHE A 207 -3.51 5.62 14.37
CA PHE A 207 -3.15 6.16 13.07
C PHE A 207 -1.70 5.81 12.68
N MET A 208 -0.74 5.97 13.58
CA MET A 208 0.66 5.57 13.36
C MET A 208 0.82 4.09 12.99
N ASN A 209 0.11 3.18 13.68
CA ASN A 209 0.14 1.77 13.34
C ASN A 209 -0.53 1.48 11.99
N ASN A 210 -1.57 2.25 11.59
CA ASN A 210 -2.17 2.14 10.27
C ASN A 210 -1.20 2.61 9.17
N LEU A 211 -0.47 3.71 9.40
CA LEU A 211 0.59 4.16 8.50
C LEU A 211 1.66 3.07 8.31
N ALA A 212 2.07 2.38 9.38
CA ALA A 212 3.05 1.29 9.32
C ALA A 212 2.58 0.05 8.53
N LYS A 213 1.27 -0.08 8.27
CA LYS A 213 0.72 -1.11 7.36
C LYS A 213 0.73 -0.70 5.89
N ILE A 214 1.15 0.53 5.57
CA ILE A 214 1.26 1.03 4.20
C ILE A 214 2.73 1.23 3.84
N TRP A 215 3.52 1.79 4.76
CA TRP A 215 4.91 2.16 4.55
C TRP A 215 5.85 1.30 5.39
N ALA A 216 6.71 0.53 4.72
CA ALA A 216 7.54 -0.47 5.36
C ALA A 216 8.68 0.11 6.20
N GLY A 217 9.12 1.34 5.91
CA GLY A 217 10.10 2.08 6.70
C GLY A 217 9.57 2.54 8.06
N LEU A 218 8.26 2.52 8.28
CA LEU A 218 7.66 2.95 9.54
C LEU A 218 7.57 1.81 10.57
N PRO A 219 7.87 2.09 11.85
CA PRO A 219 7.69 1.12 12.91
C PRO A 219 6.22 1.05 13.36
N THR A 220 5.79 -0.15 13.73
CA THR A 220 4.61 -0.38 14.57
C THR A 220 4.94 -0.09 16.04
N SER A 221 3.95 -0.15 16.93
CA SER A 221 4.14 0.01 18.38
C SER A 221 5.10 -1.01 19.01
N SER A 222 5.43 -2.10 18.30
CA SER A 222 6.48 -3.04 18.69
C SER A 222 7.91 -2.54 18.42
N GLY A 223 8.06 -1.40 17.74
CA GLY A 223 9.32 -0.87 17.24
C GLY A 223 9.80 -1.51 15.93
N LYS A 224 9.12 -2.55 15.43
CA LYS A 224 9.44 -3.22 14.16
C LYS A 224 8.51 -2.76 13.04
N SER A 225 9.00 -2.80 11.81
CA SER A 225 8.14 -2.67 10.61
C SER A 225 7.04 -3.73 10.63
N HIS A 226 5.86 -3.38 10.13
CA HIS A 226 4.80 -4.36 9.90
C HIS A 226 5.27 -5.51 8.98
N TYR A 227 6.19 -5.21 8.07
CA TYR A 227 6.74 -6.15 7.09
C TYR A 227 8.09 -6.74 7.52
N HIS A 228 8.44 -6.67 8.82
CA HIS A 228 9.70 -7.21 9.31
C HIS A 228 9.86 -8.70 8.95
N GLY A 229 10.99 -9.05 8.34
CA GLY A 229 11.28 -10.42 7.88
C GLY A 229 10.75 -10.74 6.48
N TYR A 230 9.97 -9.85 5.87
CA TYR A 230 9.52 -9.99 4.48
C TYR A 230 10.39 -9.15 3.55
N ALA A 231 10.99 -9.76 2.53
CA ALA A 231 11.76 -9.09 1.47
C ALA A 231 12.84 -8.11 1.98
N GLY A 232 13.42 -8.36 3.17
CA GLY A 232 14.43 -7.49 3.78
C GLY A 232 13.90 -6.19 4.38
N ASN A 233 12.58 -6.02 4.49
CA ASN A 233 11.98 -4.82 5.06
C ASN A 233 12.30 -4.66 6.55
N LYS A 234 12.56 -3.42 6.95
CA LYS A 234 12.84 -3.02 8.33
C LYS A 234 12.41 -1.57 8.54
N ALA A 235 12.08 -1.23 9.78
CA ALA A 235 11.84 0.16 10.14
C ALA A 235 13.16 0.94 10.01
N THR A 236 13.09 2.12 9.42
CA THR A 236 14.23 3.03 9.20
C THR A 236 14.27 4.15 10.23
N VAL A 237 13.19 4.35 10.97
CA VAL A 237 13.05 5.26 12.11
C VAL A 237 12.56 4.49 13.33
N THR A 238 12.89 4.99 14.53
CA THR A 238 12.43 4.38 15.77
C THR A 238 11.00 4.79 16.12
N TRP A 239 10.29 3.98 16.92
CA TRP A 239 8.95 4.33 17.39
C TRP A 239 8.93 5.66 18.17
N ALA A 240 9.94 5.91 19.01
CA ALA A 240 10.03 7.14 19.79
C ALA A 240 10.23 8.38 18.90
N GLU A 241 11.03 8.29 17.83
CA GLU A 241 11.18 9.36 16.86
C GLU A 241 9.88 9.60 16.08
N PHE A 242 9.24 8.51 15.63
CA PHE A 242 7.96 8.58 14.92
C PHE A 242 6.90 9.24 15.79
N ASP A 243 6.77 8.81 17.04
CA ASP A 243 5.82 9.35 18.03
C ASP A 243 6.05 10.85 18.26
N ARG A 244 7.30 11.26 18.48
CA ARG A 244 7.65 12.67 18.68
C ARG A 244 7.26 13.54 17.49
N GLU A 245 7.57 13.12 16.26
CA GLU A 245 7.20 13.91 15.08
C GLU A 245 5.69 13.95 14.87
N MET A 246 4.98 12.85 15.14
CA MET A 246 3.52 12.80 15.05
C MET A 246 2.84 13.69 16.09
N ALA A 247 3.40 13.82 17.30
CA ALA A 247 2.88 14.72 18.33
C ALA A 247 2.98 16.20 17.93
N ARG A 248 3.91 16.57 17.03
CA ARG A 248 4.01 17.93 16.48
C ARG A 248 2.88 18.22 15.48
N ALA A 249 2.48 17.22 14.71
CA ALA A 249 1.40 17.33 13.73
C ALA A 249 0.02 17.24 14.39
N PHE A 250 -0.12 16.40 15.42
CA PHE A 250 -1.36 16.15 16.15
C PHE A 250 -1.09 16.17 17.66
N PRO A 251 -1.02 17.37 18.26
CA PRO A 251 -0.90 17.49 19.71
C PRO A 251 -2.17 16.92 20.39
N SER A 252 -1.97 16.21 21.50
CA SER A 252 -3.04 15.69 22.35
C SER A 252 -3.92 16.80 22.93
#